data_AF-A0A830E4L7-F1
#
_entry.id   AF-A0A830E4L7-F1
#
_cell.length_a   1.000
_cell.length_b   1.000
_cell.length_c   1.000
_cell.angle_alpha   90.00
_cell.angle_beta   90.00
_cell.angle_gamma   90.00
#
_symmetry.space_group_name_H-M   'P 1'
#
loop_
_entity.id
_entity.type
_entity.pdbx_description
1 polymer ?
#
loop_
_entity_poly.entity_id
_entity_poly.type
_entity_poly.pdbx_seq_one_letter_code
_entity_poly.pdbx_strand_id
1 'polypeptide(L)'
;MDKLRTASLRIINIRVASRHVEIDLYIDDYKEIEKIKALGFNINELVNIGEETKNASDAHDHFVRLFNAERFWEAHEVLEDVWRRNRDEGIRGLIILAAAFVKIQENNLEAFKRLMIRARELIAKNEIPYINRERLLRKIDNALLITKPFKIEKEDLESIQKT
;
A
#
# COMPACT_ATOMS: atom_id res chain seq x y z
N MET A 1 4.08 -5.88 21.95
CA MET A 1 5.40 -6.24 21.37
C MET A 1 6.09 -7.37 22.12
N ASP A 2 5.98 -7.46 23.46
CA ASP A 2 6.71 -8.48 24.24
C ASP A 2 6.40 -9.94 23.86
N LYS A 3 5.13 -10.32 23.68
CA LYS A 3 4.75 -11.71 23.33
C LYS A 3 5.30 -12.19 21.97
N LEU A 4 5.52 -11.27 21.02
CA LEU A 4 6.02 -11.60 19.68
C LEU A 4 7.52 -11.88 19.68
N ARG A 5 8.29 -11.18 20.54
CA ARG A 5 9.72 -11.45 20.73
C ARG A 5 9.97 -12.77 21.45
N THR A 6 9.07 -13.16 22.36
CA THR A 6 9.15 -14.45 23.07
C THR A 6 8.92 -15.66 22.15
N ALA A 7 8.28 -15.48 21.00
CA ALA A 7 8.00 -16.55 20.04
C ALA A 7 9.18 -16.88 19.10
N SER A 8 10.34 -16.22 19.27
CA SER A 8 11.52 -16.37 18.41
C SER A 8 11.23 -16.12 16.91
N LEU A 9 10.29 -15.23 16.60
CA LEU A 9 9.95 -14.86 15.23
C LEU A 9 10.83 -13.70 14.75
N ARG A 10 11.38 -13.81 13.54
CA ARG A 10 12.19 -12.77 12.90
C ARG A 10 11.30 -11.74 12.20
N ILE A 11 10.64 -10.91 12.99
CA ILE A 11 9.74 -9.86 12.50
C ILE A 11 10.57 -8.73 11.89
N ILE A 12 10.26 -8.40 10.64
CA ILE A 12 10.87 -7.32 9.86
C ILE A 12 10.08 -6.03 10.09
N ASN A 13 8.75 -6.11 9.97
CA ASN A 13 7.86 -4.96 10.09
C ASN A 13 6.46 -5.37 10.57
N ILE A 14 5.72 -4.43 11.15
CA ILE A 14 4.32 -4.59 11.52
C ILE A 14 3.57 -3.35 11.05
N ARG A 15 2.51 -3.54 10.28
CA ARG A 15 1.62 -2.48 9.81
C ARG A 15 0.23 -2.72 10.36
N VAL A 16 -0.37 -1.69 10.95
CA VAL A 16 -1.71 -1.76 11.54
C VAL A 16 -2.70 -1.04 10.62
N ALA A 17 -3.60 -1.80 10.01
CA ALA A 17 -4.72 -1.30 9.24
C ALA A 17 -5.99 -1.24 10.12
N SER A 18 -7.07 -0.66 9.60
CA SER A 18 -8.34 -0.54 10.32
C SER A 18 -9.04 -1.89 10.59
N ARG A 19 -8.77 -2.90 9.76
CA ARG A 19 -9.45 -4.22 9.82
C ARG A 19 -8.51 -5.41 9.94
N HIS A 20 -7.21 -5.20 9.86
CA HIS A 20 -6.20 -6.25 9.90
C HIS A 20 -4.87 -5.73 10.41
N VAL A 21 -3.96 -6.66 10.73
CA VAL A 21 -2.56 -6.37 11.02
C VAL A 21 -1.74 -7.15 10.01
N GLU A 22 -0.80 -6.48 9.35
CA GLU A 22 0.18 -7.10 8.48
C GLU A 22 1.47 -7.28 9.28
N ILE A 23 2.06 -8.47 9.19
CA ILE A 23 3.31 -8.81 9.84
C ILE A 23 4.25 -9.29 8.74
N ASP A 24 5.32 -8.56 8.51
CA ASP A 24 6.40 -9.03 7.65
C ASP A 24 7.37 -9.82 8.52
N LEU A 25 7.63 -11.06 8.14
CA LEU A 25 8.55 -11.92 8.85
C LEU A 25 9.46 -12.66 7.88
N TYR A 26 10.68 -12.93 8.34
CA TYR A 26 11.54 -13.90 7.69
C TYR A 26 11.18 -15.29 8.20
N ILE A 27 10.89 -16.22 7.29
CA ILE A 27 10.53 -17.59 7.60
C ILE A 27 11.56 -18.51 6.96
N ASP A 28 12.25 -19.30 7.78
CA ASP A 28 13.14 -20.37 7.32
C ASP A 28 12.37 -21.71 7.18
N ASP A 29 11.29 -21.92 7.96
CA ASP A 29 10.42 -23.10 7.93
C ASP A 29 8.94 -22.67 8.10
N TYR A 30 8.04 -23.11 7.22
CA TYR A 30 6.60 -22.84 7.28
C TYR A 30 5.94 -23.24 8.62
N LYS A 31 6.54 -24.13 9.41
CA LYS A 31 6.08 -24.44 10.78
C LYS A 31 6.10 -23.22 11.70
N GLU A 32 6.89 -22.19 11.40
CA GLU A 32 6.90 -20.93 12.17
C GLU A 32 5.58 -20.17 12.07
N ILE A 33 4.78 -20.41 11.03
CA ILE A 33 3.43 -19.85 10.89
C ILE A 33 2.50 -20.37 12.00
N GLU A 34 2.69 -21.61 12.46
CA GLU A 34 1.91 -22.14 13.59
C GLU A 34 2.18 -21.37 14.89
N LYS A 35 3.36 -20.76 15.04
CA LYS A 35 3.67 -19.87 16.18
C LYS A 35 2.81 -18.60 16.14
N ILE A 36 2.51 -18.06 14.95
CA ILE A 36 1.61 -16.90 14.79
C ILE A 36 0.18 -17.28 15.20
N LYS A 37 -0.32 -18.44 14.76
CA LYS A 37 -1.64 -18.94 15.18
C LYS A 37 -1.71 -19.14 16.69
N ALA A 38 -0.66 -19.70 17.29
CA ALA A 38 -0.57 -19.92 18.73
C ALA A 38 -0.60 -18.62 19.56
N LEU A 39 -0.24 -17.47 18.96
CA LEU A 39 -0.37 -16.16 19.60
C LEU A 39 -1.80 -15.60 19.58
N GLY A 40 -2.77 -16.34 19.02
CA GLY A 40 -4.18 -15.97 18.98
C GLY A 40 -4.56 -15.13 17.75
N PHE A 41 -3.69 -15.06 16.74
CA PHE A 41 -4.02 -14.42 15.47
C PHE A 41 -4.70 -15.41 14.52
N ASN A 42 -5.78 -14.97 13.88
CA ASN A 42 -6.32 -15.65 12.71
C ASN A 42 -5.55 -15.16 11.48
N ILE A 43 -4.99 -16.10 10.72
CA ILE A 43 -4.28 -15.78 9.49
C ILE A 43 -5.31 -15.70 8.36
N ASN A 44 -5.58 -14.49 7.90
CA ASN A 44 -6.50 -14.27 6.80
C ASN A 44 -5.86 -14.62 5.45
N GLU A 45 -4.58 -14.28 5.29
CA GLU A 45 -3.82 -14.46 4.05
C GLU A 45 -2.34 -14.65 4.36
N LEU A 46 -1.66 -15.47 3.56
CA LEU A 46 -0.22 -15.66 3.60
C LEU A 46 0.34 -15.30 2.22
N VAL A 47 1.15 -14.25 2.17
CA VAL A 47 1.73 -13.74 0.91
C VAL A 47 3.23 -13.98 0.95
N ASN A 48 3.77 -14.63 -0.10
CA ASN A 48 5.21 -14.77 -0.26
C ASN A 48 5.77 -13.53 -0.97
N ILE A 49 6.58 -12.74 -0.26
CA ILE A 49 7.20 -11.55 -0.82
C ILE A 49 8.33 -11.98 -1.76
N GLY A 50 8.16 -11.74 -3.06
CA GLY A 50 9.16 -12.04 -4.10
C GLY A 50 8.68 -12.97 -5.21
N GLU A 51 7.53 -13.62 -5.05
CA GLU A 51 6.83 -14.23 -6.17
C GLU A 51 6.02 -13.14 -6.87
N GLU A 52 6.49 -12.72 -8.05
CA GLU A 52 5.77 -11.78 -8.92
C GLU A 52 4.30 -12.21 -9.01
N THR A 53 3.37 -11.31 -8.68
CA THR A 53 1.95 -11.51 -8.96
C THR A 53 1.74 -11.42 -10.46
N LYS A 54 2.13 -12.49 -11.16
CA LYS A 54 1.81 -12.70 -12.56
C LYS A 54 0.33 -12.97 -12.64
N ASN A 55 -0.34 -12.18 -13.47
CA ASN A 55 -1.74 -12.28 -13.84
C ASN A 55 -2.72 -11.56 -12.90
N ALA A 56 -2.79 -10.24 -13.05
CA ALA A 56 -4.06 -9.54 -12.91
C ALA A 56 -4.26 -8.67 -14.15
N SER A 57 -5.46 -8.74 -14.73
CA SER A 57 -5.98 -7.70 -15.61
C SER A 57 -5.78 -6.32 -14.96
N ASP A 58 -5.15 -5.40 -15.70
CA ASP A 58 -4.75 -4.03 -15.35
C ASP A 58 -4.14 -3.78 -13.95
N ALA A 59 -2.84 -3.46 -13.92
CA ALA A 59 -2.12 -3.11 -12.69
C ALA A 59 -2.75 -1.95 -11.92
N HIS A 60 -3.45 -1.02 -12.61
CA HIS A 60 -4.14 0.10 -11.97
C HIS A 60 -5.39 -0.34 -11.20
N ASP A 61 -6.17 -1.27 -11.77
CA ASP A 61 -7.33 -1.84 -11.07
C ASP A 61 -6.88 -2.63 -9.84
N HIS A 62 -5.77 -3.36 -9.95
CA HIS A 62 -5.20 -4.09 -8.82
C HIS A 62 -4.67 -3.14 -7.73
N PHE A 63 -3.98 -2.06 -8.12
CA PHE A 63 -3.58 -0.99 -7.21
C PHE A 63 -4.77 -0.44 -6.41
N VAL A 64 -5.84 -0.03 -7.09
CA VAL A 64 -7.03 0.56 -6.43
C VAL A 64 -7.66 -0.44 -5.45
N ARG A 65 -7.77 -1.71 -5.82
CA ARG A 65 -8.28 -2.77 -4.94
C ARG A 65 -7.44 -2.92 -3.67
N LEU A 66 -6.12 -3.04 -3.79
CA LEU A 66 -5.21 -3.18 -2.66
C LEU A 66 -5.21 -1.93 -1.78
N PHE A 67 -5.17 -0.75 -2.39
CA PHE A 67 -5.22 0.54 -1.71
C PHE A 67 -6.49 0.68 -0.86
N ASN A 68 -7.66 0.34 -1.43
CA ASN A 68 -8.93 0.41 -0.71
C ASN A 68 -9.09 -0.63 0.39
N ALA A 69 -8.31 -1.72 0.33
CA ALA A 69 -8.19 -2.73 1.37
C ALA A 69 -7.14 -2.38 2.43
N GLU A 70 -6.52 -1.18 2.36
CA GLU A 70 -5.41 -0.75 3.21
C GLU A 70 -4.15 -1.64 3.12
N ARG A 71 -4.01 -2.41 2.04
CA ARG A 71 -2.80 -3.18 1.70
C ARG A 71 -1.81 -2.28 0.95
N PHE A 72 -1.42 -1.18 1.58
CA PHE A 72 -0.68 -0.10 0.92
C PHE A 72 0.74 -0.50 0.49
N TRP A 73 1.36 -1.45 1.20
CA TRP A 73 2.66 -1.98 0.81
C TRP A 73 2.54 -2.72 -0.53
N GLU A 74 1.61 -3.66 -0.63
CA GLU A 74 1.37 -4.41 -1.86
C GLU A 74 0.85 -3.53 -3.00
N ALA A 75 0.02 -2.53 -2.67
CA ALA A 75 -0.44 -1.57 -3.66
C ALA A 75 0.75 -0.87 -4.35
N HIS A 76 1.75 -0.40 -3.59
CA HIS A 76 2.89 0.25 -4.22
C HIS A 76 3.75 -0.74 -5.04
N GLU A 77 3.91 -1.98 -4.59
CA GLU A 77 4.69 -3.01 -5.32
C GLU A 77 4.07 -3.30 -6.70
N VAL A 78 2.74 -3.39 -6.79
CA VAL A 78 2.04 -3.66 -8.06
C VAL A 78 2.30 -2.58 -9.12
N LEU A 79 2.43 -1.31 -8.72
CA LEU A 79 2.75 -0.22 -9.64
C LEU A 79 4.25 -0.04 -9.88
N GLU A 80 5.10 -0.49 -8.96
CA GLU A 80 6.55 -0.36 -9.05
C GLU A 80 7.11 -1.03 -10.32
N ASP A 81 6.61 -2.21 -10.68
CA ASP A 81 7.03 -2.89 -11.91
C ASP A 81 6.56 -2.18 -13.19
N VAL A 82 5.38 -1.54 -13.15
CA VAL A 82 4.89 -0.70 -14.25
C VAL A 82 5.80 0.51 -14.41
N TRP A 83 6.09 1.20 -13.30
CA TRP A 83 6.97 2.37 -13.28
C TRP A 83 8.40 2.04 -13.72
N ARG A 84 8.95 0.89 -13.33
CA ARG A 84 10.30 0.46 -13.76
C ARG A 84 10.42 0.36 -15.29
N ARG A 85 9.33 0.02 -15.98
CA ARG A 85 9.29 -0.15 -17.44
C ARG A 85 9.10 1.16 -18.19
N ASN A 86 8.23 2.05 -17.72
CA ASN A 86 7.85 3.27 -18.45
C ASN A 86 8.38 4.58 -17.85
N ARG A 87 8.87 4.55 -16.60
CA ARG A 87 9.36 5.70 -15.82
C ARG A 87 8.36 6.85 -15.70
N ASP A 88 7.06 6.53 -15.72
CA ASP A 88 5.99 7.51 -15.61
C ASP A 88 5.95 8.17 -14.21
N GLU A 89 6.16 9.49 -14.14
CA GLU A 89 6.22 10.21 -12.87
C GLU A 89 4.83 10.37 -12.20
N GLY A 90 3.73 10.21 -12.95
CA GLY A 90 2.38 10.12 -12.40
C GLY A 90 2.16 8.80 -11.65
N ILE A 91 2.57 7.67 -12.23
CA ILE A 91 2.59 6.36 -11.56
C ILE A 91 3.50 6.42 -10.32
N ARG A 92 4.67 7.04 -10.42
CA ARG A 92 5.54 7.29 -9.26
C ARG A 92 4.83 8.07 -8.16
N GLY A 93 3.99 9.04 -8.52
CA GLY A 93 3.13 9.76 -7.58
C GLY A 93 2.17 8.83 -6.82
N LEU A 94 1.53 7.89 -7.51
CA LEU A 94 0.64 6.88 -6.91
C LEU A 94 1.38 5.89 -6.00
N ILE A 95 2.59 5.47 -6.40
CA ILE A 95 3.48 4.63 -5.58
C ILE A 95 3.83 5.34 -4.28
N ILE A 96 4.26 6.60 -4.35
CA ILE A 96 4.62 7.39 -3.17
C ILE A 96 3.39 7.68 -2.29
N LEU A 97 2.20 7.85 -2.90
CA LEU A 97 0.94 8.00 -2.16
C LEU A 97 0.66 6.76 -1.29
N ALA A 98 0.75 5.55 -1.85
CA ALA A 98 0.58 4.32 -1.09
C ALA A 98 1.67 4.17 -0.02
N ALA A 99 2.94 4.45 -0.35
CA ALA A 99 4.04 4.45 0.61
C ALA A 99 3.82 5.46 1.77
N ALA A 100 3.17 6.60 1.53
CA ALA A 100 2.81 7.54 2.59
C ALA A 100 1.85 6.88 3.58
N PHE A 101 0.82 6.18 3.12
CA PHE A 101 -0.12 5.49 4.01
C PHE A 101 0.46 4.30 4.75
N VAL A 102 1.47 3.61 4.18
CA VAL A 102 2.29 2.65 4.95
C VAL A 102 2.87 3.33 6.20
N LYS A 103 3.29 4.60 6.12
CA LYS A 103 3.85 5.32 7.26
C LYS A 103 2.81 5.68 8.33
N ILE A 104 1.53 5.80 7.98
CA ILE A 104 0.47 5.84 9.00
C ILE A 104 0.39 4.50 9.74
N GLN A 105 0.40 3.38 9.02
CA GLN A 105 0.30 2.04 9.60
C GLN A 105 1.48 1.68 10.50
N GLU A 106 2.66 2.26 10.24
CA GLU A 106 3.88 2.16 11.05
C GLU A 106 3.96 3.20 12.19
N ASN A 107 2.91 4.01 12.39
CA ASN A 107 2.88 5.11 13.36
C ASN A 107 4.03 6.15 13.16
N ASN A 108 4.41 6.40 11.91
CA ASN A 108 5.46 7.35 11.52
C ASN A 108 4.88 8.55 10.76
N LEU A 109 4.20 9.43 11.52
CA LEU A 109 3.46 10.56 10.96
C LEU A 109 4.34 11.61 10.26
N GLU A 110 5.59 11.75 10.71
CA GLU A 110 6.54 12.68 10.09
C GLU A 110 6.99 12.18 8.70
N ALA A 111 7.25 10.88 8.54
CA ALA A 111 7.51 10.30 7.23
C ALA A 111 6.27 10.33 6.34
N PHE A 112 5.07 10.09 6.90
CA PHE A 112 3.81 10.25 6.19
C PHE A 112 3.67 11.65 5.57
N LYS A 113 3.83 12.71 6.35
CA LYS A 113 3.70 14.11 5.85
C LYS A 113 4.65 14.38 4.70
N ARG A 114 5.93 14.00 4.83
CA ARG A 114 6.94 14.21 3.78
C ARG A 114 6.58 13.47 2.49
N LEU A 115 6.20 12.21 2.58
CA LEU A 115 5.82 11.40 1.42
C LEU A 115 4.52 11.88 0.79
N MET A 116 3.53 12.24 1.59
CA MET A 116 2.23 12.72 1.10
C MET A 116 2.37 14.06 0.35
N ILE A 117 3.18 15.00 0.85
CA ILE A 117 3.52 16.24 0.12
C ILE A 117 4.18 15.90 -1.21
N ARG A 118 5.15 14.98 -1.21
CA ARG A 118 5.85 14.57 -2.43
C ARG A 118 4.93 13.90 -3.45
N ALA A 119 4.04 13.01 -3.00
CA ALA A 119 3.03 12.36 -3.84
C ALA A 119 2.13 13.41 -4.48
N ARG A 120 1.63 14.35 -3.67
CA ARG A 120 0.79 15.46 -4.13
C ARG A 120 1.47 16.27 -5.23
N GLU A 121 2.73 16.66 -5.04
CA GLU A 121 3.49 17.43 -6.04
C GLU A 121 3.64 16.69 -7.37
N LEU A 122 3.93 15.39 -7.31
CA LEU A 122 4.07 14.56 -8.51
C LEU A 122 2.73 14.41 -9.22
N ILE A 123 1.66 14.09 -8.49
CA ILE A 123 0.32 13.94 -9.06
C ILE A 123 -0.18 15.25 -9.65
N ALA A 124 0.11 16.40 -9.02
CA ALA A 124 -0.31 17.71 -9.55
C ALA A 124 0.41 18.11 -10.85
N LYS A 125 1.63 17.64 -11.06
CA LYS A 125 2.47 18.01 -12.21
C LYS A 125 2.37 17.05 -13.39
N ASN A 126 1.81 15.86 -13.20
CA ASN A 126 1.77 14.81 -14.20
C ASN A 126 0.33 14.37 -14.47
N GLU A 127 0.14 13.70 -15.60
CA GLU A 127 -1.07 12.92 -15.83
C GLU A 127 -0.99 11.64 -15.00
N ILE A 128 -2.14 11.15 -14.54
CA ILE A 128 -2.23 9.86 -13.88
C ILE A 128 -3.26 9.02 -14.65
N PRO A 129 -2.95 7.75 -14.94
CA PRO A 129 -3.91 6.86 -15.57
C PRO A 129 -5.04 6.49 -14.61
N TYR A 130 -6.21 6.19 -15.16
CA TYR A 130 -7.35 5.53 -14.47
C TYR A 130 -8.05 6.30 -13.34
N ILE A 131 -7.41 7.31 -12.74
CA ILE A 131 -7.93 8.01 -11.56
C ILE A 131 -8.09 9.50 -11.89
N ASN A 132 -9.24 10.06 -11.55
CA ASN A 132 -9.48 11.49 -11.68
C ASN A 132 -8.55 12.29 -10.77
N ARG A 133 -7.59 12.96 -11.39
CA ARG A 133 -6.52 13.71 -10.71
C ARG A 133 -7.06 14.74 -9.72
N GLU A 134 -8.08 15.49 -10.10
CA GLU A 134 -8.62 16.58 -9.26
C GLU A 134 -9.28 16.04 -7.99
N ARG A 135 -10.08 14.98 -8.11
CA ARG A 135 -10.68 14.28 -6.97
C ARG A 135 -9.61 13.68 -6.06
N LEU A 136 -8.59 13.05 -6.64
CA LEU A 136 -7.49 12.47 -5.86
C LEU A 136 -6.72 13.52 -5.08
N LEU A 137 -6.39 14.66 -5.70
CA LEU A 137 -5.71 15.78 -5.02
C LEU A 137 -6.52 16.33 -3.86
N ARG A 138 -7.86 16.48 -4.00
CA ARG A 138 -8.73 16.87 -2.89
C ARG A 138 -8.69 15.88 -1.73
N LYS A 139 -8.68 14.57 -2.02
CA LYS A 139 -8.58 13.52 -1.00
C LYS A 139 -7.22 13.53 -0.30
N ILE A 140 -6.14 13.75 -1.05
CA ILE A 140 -4.79 13.93 -0.51
C ILE A 140 -4.73 15.14 0.44
N ASP A 141 -5.31 16.28 0.03
CA ASP A 141 -5.35 17.49 0.85
C ASP A 141 -6.11 17.26 2.16
N ASN A 142 -7.25 16.59 2.09
CA ASN A 142 -7.99 16.23 3.29
C ASN A 142 -7.20 15.26 4.20
N ALA A 143 -6.52 14.26 3.62
CA ALA A 143 -5.72 13.30 4.37
C ALA A 143 -4.52 13.94 5.08
N LEU A 144 -3.90 14.96 4.48
CA LEU A 144 -2.86 15.77 5.13
C LEU A 144 -3.37 16.48 6.38
N LEU A 145 -4.62 16.94 6.37
CA LEU A 145 -5.24 17.62 7.51
C LEU A 145 -5.62 16.66 8.64
N ILE A 146 -6.32 15.56 8.31
CA ILE A 146 -6.89 14.66 9.32
C ILE A 146 -5.99 13.47 9.67
N THR A 147 -4.91 13.26 8.90
CA THR A 147 -3.97 12.14 9.06
C THR A 147 -4.67 10.77 9.05
N LYS A 148 -5.52 10.55 8.05
CA LYS A 148 -6.22 9.27 7.86
C LYS A 148 -6.16 8.81 6.41
N PRO A 149 -6.09 7.49 6.15
CA PRO A 149 -6.28 6.95 4.83
C PRO A 149 -7.66 7.26 4.25
N PHE A 150 -7.75 7.28 2.93
CA PHE A 150 -9.00 7.37 2.18
C PHE A 150 -9.10 6.23 1.18
N LYS A 151 -10.29 6.06 0.61
CA LYS A 151 -10.54 5.14 -0.51
C LYS A 151 -10.62 5.90 -1.83
N ILE A 152 -10.17 5.25 -2.89
CA ILE A 152 -10.37 5.62 -4.29
C ILE A 152 -11.65 4.90 -4.74
N GLU A 153 -12.77 5.61 -4.68
CA GLU A 153 -14.10 5.06 -4.96
C GLU A 153 -14.37 5.03 -6.47
N LYS A 154 -15.43 4.35 -6.90
CA LYS A 154 -15.79 4.26 -8.33
C LYS A 154 -15.95 5.62 -9.01
N GLU A 155 -16.43 6.62 -8.27
CA GLU A 155 -16.59 8.00 -8.76
C GLU A 155 -15.27 8.76 -8.95
N ASP A 156 -14.17 8.24 -8.40
CA ASP A 156 -12.82 8.77 -8.58
C ASP A 156 -12.12 8.15 -9.80
N LEU A 157 -12.73 7.17 -10.47
CA LEU A 157 -12.12 6.48 -11.61
C LEU A 157 -12.54 7.10 -12.95
N GLU A 158 -11.61 7.14 -13.88
CA GLU A 158 -11.85 7.56 -15.27
C GLU A 158 -11.88 6.34 -16.20
N SER A 159 -12.70 6.42 -17.25
CA SER A 159 -12.73 5.35 -18.26
C SER A 159 -11.40 5.31 -19.00
N ILE A 160 -10.85 4.10 -19.22
CA ILE A 160 -9.63 3.91 -20.01
C ILE A 160 -9.82 4.60 -21.37
N GLN A 161 -9.02 5.63 -21.66
CA GLN A 161 -8.84 6.04 -23.05
C GLN A 161 -8.08 4.89 -23.73
N LYS A 162 -8.82 4.08 -24.50
CA LYS A 162 -8.22 3.13 -25.45
C LYS A 162 -7.41 3.97 -26.45
N THR A 163 -6.11 4.02 -26.25
CA THR A 163 -5.16 4.40 -27.31
C THR A 163 -4.97 3.23 -28.25
#